data_AF-E2BPW6-F1
#
_entry.id   AF-E2BPW6-F1
#
_cell.length_a   1.000
_cell.length_b   1.000
_cell.length_c   1.000
_cell.angle_alpha   90.00
_cell.angle_beta   90.00
_cell.angle_gamma   90.00
#
_symmetry.space_group_name_H-M   'P 1'
#
loop_
_entity.id
_entity.type
_entity.pdbx_description
1 polymer ?
#
loop_
_entity_poly.entity_id
_entity_poly.type
_entity_poly.pdbx_seq_one_letter_code
_entity_poly.pdbx_strand_id
1 'polypeptide(L)' 'FARFRSGDFSLKNAQRSGRPVEVDETHTKAIINSDLHSTTRDIAEKLNVSHTCIEKNLKK' A
#
# COMPACT_ATOMS: atom_id res chain seq x y z
N PHE A 1 8.17 29.65 -13.00
CA PHE A 1 8.32 30.66 -11.92
C PHE A 1 7.09 30.85 -11.03
N ALA A 2 5.92 30.26 -11.31
CA ALA A 2 4.72 30.47 -10.49
C ALA A 2 4.93 30.16 -8.99
N ARG A 3 5.61 29.05 -8.66
CA ARG A 3 5.95 28.70 -7.27
C ARG A 3 6.83 29.75 -6.57
N PHE A 4 7.85 30.25 -7.26
CA PHE A 4 8.70 31.32 -6.74
C PHE A 4 7.94 32.64 -6.59
N ARG A 5 7.00 32.94 -7.50
CA ARG A 5 6.12 34.12 -7.40
C ARG A 5 5.10 34.02 -6.28
N SER A 6 4.74 32.81 -5.84
CA SER A 6 3.88 32.57 -4.67
C SER A 6 4.65 32.48 -3.35
N GLY A 7 5.96 32.76 -3.35
CA GLY A 7 6.81 32.70 -2.16
C GLY A 7 7.22 31.29 -1.73
N ASP A 8 6.92 30.27 -2.53
CA ASP A 8 7.37 28.89 -2.28
C ASP A 8 8.75 28.66 -2.90
N PHE A 9 9.76 28.76 -2.04
CA PHE A 9 11.17 28.47 -2.34
C PHE A 9 11.57 27.04 -1.97
N SER A 10 10.62 26.19 -1.57
CA SER A 10 10.96 24.82 -1.19
C SER A 10 11.53 24.05 -2.37
N LEU A 11 12.65 23.37 -2.12
CA LEU A 11 13.28 22.45 -3.08
C LEU A 11 12.63 21.06 -3.04
N LYS A 12 11.73 20.82 -2.09
CA LYS A 12 11.04 19.54 -1.95
C LYS A 12 10.01 19.38 -3.05
N ASN A 13 10.02 18.22 -3.69
CA ASN A 13 8.94 17.86 -4.59
C ASN A 13 7.70 17.49 -3.76
N ALA A 14 6.53 17.87 -4.27
CA ALA A 14 5.27 17.37 -3.73
C ALA A 14 5.25 15.84 -3.77
N GLN A 15 4.52 15.23 -2.83
CA GLN A 15 4.34 13.79 -2.81
C GLN A 15 3.82 13.35 -4.17
N ARG A 16 4.61 12.52 -4.85
CA ARG A 16 4.26 12.03 -6.18
C ARG A 16 3.19 10.97 -6.00
N SER A 17 2.20 10.97 -6.89
CA SER A 17 1.17 9.92 -7.00
C SER A 17 1.76 8.64 -7.60
N GLY A 18 2.90 8.17 -7.06
CA GLY A 18 3.50 6.90 -7.43
C GLY A 18 2.48 5.77 -7.30
N ARG A 19 2.79 4.60 -7.89
CA ARG A 19 1.85 3.48 -7.94
C ARG A 19 1.30 3.16 -6.54
N PRO A 20 -0.01 3.28 -6.30
CA PRO A 20 -0.59 2.82 -5.05
C PRO A 20 -0.53 1.28 -5.10
N VAL A 21 0.35 0.71 -4.29
CA VAL A 21 0.42 -0.74 -4.04
C VAL A 21 0.11 -0.96 -2.56
N GLU A 22 -0.84 -0.19 -2.03
CA GLU A 22 -1.38 -0.45 -0.71
C GLU A 22 -2.55 -1.40 -0.92
N VAL A 23 -2.31 -2.68 -0.63
CA VAL A 23 -3.41 -3.60 -0.37
C VAL A 23 -4.03 -3.09 0.91
N ASP A 24 -5.35 -3.04 0.98
CA ASP A 24 -6.02 -2.58 2.18
C ASP A 24 -5.63 -3.46 3.36
N GLU A 25 -4.76 -2.93 4.22
CA GLU A 25 -4.22 -3.62 5.39
C GLU A 25 -5.33 -4.06 6.34
N THR A 26 -6.47 -3.37 6.32
CA THR A 26 -7.63 -3.73 7.14
C THR A 26 -8.25 -5.04 6.66
N HIS A 27 -8.33 -5.24 5.34
CA HIS A 27 -8.92 -6.43 4.74
C HIS A 27 -8.01 -7.65 4.90
N THR A 28 -6.68 -7.49 4.74
CA THR A 28 -5.73 -8.58 5.02
C THR A 28 -5.75 -8.99 6.48
N LYS A 29 -5.77 -8.03 7.42
CA LYS A 29 -5.87 -8.30 8.86
C LYS A 29 -7.19 -8.99 9.22
N ALA A 30 -8.30 -8.62 8.61
CA ALA A 30 -9.59 -9.28 8.82
C ALA A 30 -9.57 -10.76 8.43
N ILE A 31 -8.96 -11.09 7.28
CA ILE A 31 -8.84 -12.48 6.81
C ILE A 31 -7.95 -13.30 7.76
N ILE A 32 -6.80 -12.75 8.18
CA ILE A 32 -5.89 -13.42 9.12
C ILE A 32 -6.57 -13.66 10.47
N ASN A 33 -7.35 -12.70 10.97
CA ASN A 33 -8.09 -12.84 12.21
C ASN A 33 -9.22 -13.89 12.11
N SER A 34 -9.82 -14.06 10.94
CA SER A 34 -10.84 -15.08 10.70
C SER A 34 -10.26 -16.49 10.59
N ASP A 35 -9.04 -16.61 10.05
CA ASP A 35 -8.35 -17.87 9.86
C ASP A 35 -6.84 -17.66 9.96
N LEU A 36 -6.32 -17.93 11.17
CA LEU A 36 -4.90 -17.81 11.50
C LEU A 36 -4.01 -18.79 10.71
N HIS A 37 -4.59 -19.80 10.06
CA HIS A 37 -3.85 -20.80 9.28
C HIS A 37 -3.89 -20.53 7.77
N SER A 38 -4.56 -19.47 7.31
CA SER A 38 -4.58 -19.06 5.91
C SER A 38 -3.15 -18.71 5.43
N THR A 39 -2.74 -19.27 4.29
CA THR A 39 -1.45 -18.93 3.68
C THR A 39 -1.49 -17.57 2.97
N THR A 40 -0.34 -16.96 2.73
CA THR A 40 -0.26 -15.69 1.98
C THR A 40 -0.85 -15.82 0.57
N ARG A 41 -0.78 -17.02 -0.02
CA ARG A 41 -1.37 -17.32 -1.32
C ARG A 41 -2.89 -17.41 -1.26
N ASP A 42 -3.45 -18.06 -0.23
CA ASP A 42 -4.90 -18.13 -0.03
C ASP A 42 -5.51 -16.74 0.18
N ILE A 43 -4.83 -15.90 0.96
CA ILE A 43 -5.23 -14.51 1.19
C ILE A 43 -5.16 -13.70 -0.11
N ALA A 44 -4.12 -13.93 -0.92
CA ALA A 44 -3.94 -13.26 -2.20
C ALA A 44 -5.02 -13.65 -3.22
N GLU A 45 -5.41 -14.92 -3.26
CA GLU A 45 -6.50 -15.43 -4.08
C GLU A 45 -7.85 -14.83 -3.62
N LYS A 46 -8.12 -14.79 -2.31
CA LYS A 46 -9.33 -14.15 -1.75
C LYS A 46 -9.41 -12.66 -2.11
N LEU A 47 -8.27 -11.96 -2.16
CA LEU A 47 -8.19 -10.53 -2.43
C LEU A 47 -7.93 -10.20 -3.92
N ASN A 48 -7.84 -11.20 -4.80
CA ASN A 48 -7.49 -11.06 -6.22
C ASN A 48 -6.22 -10.19 -6.46
N VAL A 49 -5.22 -10.35 -5.60
CA VAL A 49 -3.92 -9.66 -5.70
C VAL A 49 -2.79 -10.67 -5.80
N SER A 50 -1.59 -10.22 -6.18
CA SER A 50 -0.42 -11.09 -6.15
C SER A 50 0.00 -11.40 -4.70
N HIS A 51 0.45 -12.62 -4.45
CA HIS A 51 0.99 -13.01 -3.13
C HIS A 51 2.14 -12.09 -2.67
N THR A 52 2.96 -11.62 -3.60
CA THR A 52 4.03 -10.64 -3.34
C THR A 52 3.52 -9.32 -2.77
N CYS A 53 2.28 -8.96 -3.09
CA CYS A 53 1.62 -7.78 -2.55
C CYS A 53 1.25 -8.01 -1.07
N ILE A 54 0.71 -9.18 -0.75
CA ILE A 54 0.41 -9.59 0.63
C ILE A 54 1.69 -9.67 1.46
N GLU A 55 2.75 -10.30 0.95
CA GLU A 55 4.04 -10.39 1.64
C GLU A 55 4.65 -9.02 1.94
N LYS A 56 4.55 -8.06 1.01
CA LYS A 56 5.03 -6.69 1.24
C LYS A 56 4.24 -5.99 2.35
N ASN A 57 2.93 -6.20 2.42
CA ASN A 57 2.09 -5.62 3.47
C ASN A 57 2.32 -6.27 4.84
N LEU A 58 2.69 -7.56 4.89
CA LEU A 58 3.03 -8.24 6.14
C LEU A 58 4.43 -7.89 6.68
N LYS A 59 5.35 -7.49 5.79
CA LYS A 59 6.73 -7.08 6.14
C LYS A 59 6.83 -5.59 6.51
N LYS A 60 5.76 -4.83 6.28
CA LYS A 60 5.67 -3.40 6.59
C LYS A 60 5.31 -3.22 8.05
#